data_AF-A0A967Z017-F1
#
_entry.id   AF-A0A967Z017-F1
#
_cell.length_a   1.000
_cell.length_b   1.000
_cell.length_c   1.000
_cell.angle_alpha   90.00
_cell.angle_beta   90.00
_cell.angle_gamma   90.00
#
_symmetry.space_group_name_H-M   'P 1'
#
loop_
_entity.id
_entity.type
_entity.pdbx_description
1 polymer ?
#
loop_
_entity_poly.entity_id
_entity_poly.type
_entity_poly.pdbx_seq_one_letter_code
_entity_poly.pdbx_strand_id
1 'polypeptide(L)'
;LIHGDFNDGNFTIDYTNGDMTVFDFDDCCYFWFMYELASAWEGGMGRVMFRGLAKRKAFMDHYFEQVMAGYSRENSLTAEWLARLPLFLKLIQVEEFLHFVQYIAEPDEEMQAQLNYKIKCLEDDIPYLGFFDSIYSPERPYSL
;
A
#
# COMPACT_ATOMS: atom_id res chain seq x y z
N LEU A 1 -6.57 -16.80 8.13
CA LEU A 1 -7.44 -15.62 8.33
C LEU A 1 -6.52 -14.45 8.58
N ILE A 2 -6.73 -13.36 7.85
CA ILE A 2 -5.98 -12.11 7.88
C ILE A 2 -6.99 -10.96 7.99
N HIS A 3 -6.55 -9.75 8.35
CA HIS A 3 -7.36 -8.52 8.39
C HIS A 3 -7.88 -8.15 7.00
N GLY A 4 -7.02 -8.20 5.98
CA GLY A 4 -7.40 -8.00 4.57
C GLY A 4 -7.04 -6.61 4.02
N ASP A 5 -6.95 -5.61 4.89
CA ASP A 5 -6.72 -4.20 4.55
C ASP A 5 -5.94 -3.44 5.65
N PHE A 6 -5.04 -4.09 6.38
CA PHE A 6 -4.31 -3.45 7.48
C PHE A 6 -3.47 -2.23 7.05
N ASN A 7 -3.84 -1.05 7.53
CA ASN A 7 -3.16 0.23 7.26
C ASN A 7 -3.16 1.17 8.48
N ASP A 8 -2.53 2.34 8.37
CA ASP A 8 -2.38 3.31 9.47
C ASP A 8 -3.67 4.04 9.87
N GLY A 9 -4.76 3.84 9.13
CA GLY A 9 -6.13 4.21 9.48
C GLY A 9 -6.89 3.16 10.31
N ASN A 10 -6.42 1.91 10.35
CA ASN A 10 -7.16 0.76 10.92
C ASN A 10 -6.65 0.31 12.31
N PHE A 11 -5.86 1.16 12.98
CA PHE A 11 -5.51 0.94 14.37
C PHE A 11 -5.37 2.25 15.15
N THR A 12 -5.49 2.14 16.47
CA THR A 12 -5.17 3.22 17.42
C THR A 12 -4.06 2.76 18.34
N ILE A 13 -3.28 3.73 18.82
CA ILE A 13 -2.24 3.51 19.83
C ILE A 13 -2.67 4.21 21.12
N ASP A 14 -2.71 3.47 22.22
CA ASP A 14 -2.75 4.09 23.54
C ASP A 14 -1.34 4.63 23.86
N TYR A 15 -1.21 5.96 23.84
CA TYR A 15 0.08 6.62 24.08
C TYR A 15 0.61 6.50 25.52
N THR A 16 -0.19 5.97 26.46
CA THR A 16 0.24 5.79 27.86
C THR A 16 1.01 4.49 28.07
N ASN A 17 0.68 3.43 27.32
CA ASN A 17 1.30 2.11 27.44
C ASN A 17 1.89 1.56 26.12
N GLY A 18 1.57 2.18 24.99
CA GLY A 18 1.99 1.77 23.65
C GLY A 18 1.14 0.65 23.03
N ASP A 19 0.03 0.27 23.65
CA ASP A 19 -0.82 -0.82 23.15
C ASP A 19 -1.52 -0.42 21.86
N MET A 20 -1.53 -1.35 20.90
CA MET A 20 -2.23 -1.20 19.63
C MET A 20 -3.59 -1.87 19.70
N THR A 21 -4.64 -1.16 19.29
CA THR A 21 -5.98 -1.72 19.08
C THR A 21 -6.34 -1.61 17.61
N VAL A 22 -6.48 -2.76 16.95
CA VAL A 22 -6.86 -2.88 15.53
C VAL A 22 -8.38 -2.93 15.41
N PHE A 23 -8.94 -2.33 14.35
CA PHE A 23 -10.37 -2.27 14.05
C PHE A 23 -10.59 -2.24 12.53
N ASP A 24 -11.85 -2.23 12.09
CA ASP A 24 -12.26 -2.31 10.68
C ASP A 24 -12.02 -3.68 10.01
N PHE A 25 -12.60 -4.72 10.58
CA PHE A 25 -12.40 -6.11 10.13
C PHE A 25 -13.38 -6.53 9.00
N ASP A 26 -13.97 -5.60 8.26
CA ASP A 26 -15.00 -5.90 7.27
C ASP A 26 -14.44 -6.66 6.03
N ASP A 27 -13.14 -6.54 5.76
CA ASP A 27 -12.42 -7.20 4.64
C ASP A 27 -11.67 -8.48 5.05
N CYS A 28 -11.95 -9.01 6.25
CA CYS A 28 -11.31 -10.22 6.76
C CYS A 28 -11.49 -11.44 5.86
N CYS A 29 -10.38 -12.06 5.47
CA CYS A 29 -10.42 -13.21 4.57
C CYS A 29 -9.32 -14.26 4.85
N TYR A 30 -9.48 -15.45 4.26
CA TYR A 30 -8.43 -16.45 4.25
C TYR A 30 -7.44 -16.16 3.12
N PHE A 31 -6.29 -15.61 3.47
CA PHE A 31 -5.27 -15.27 2.51
C PHE A 31 -3.85 -15.43 3.08
N TRP A 32 -2.83 -15.13 2.28
CA TRP A 32 -1.43 -15.27 2.67
C TRP A 32 -0.99 -14.15 3.61
N PHE A 33 -0.24 -14.46 4.67
CA PHE A 33 0.31 -13.43 5.58
C PHE A 33 1.20 -12.40 4.87
N MET A 34 1.83 -12.78 3.76
CA MET A 34 2.62 -11.86 2.94
C MET A 34 1.74 -10.77 2.30
N TYR A 35 0.46 -11.02 2.08
CA TYR A 35 -0.47 -9.99 1.63
C TYR A 35 -0.75 -8.94 2.70
N GLU A 36 -0.98 -9.37 3.95
CA GLU A 36 -1.14 -8.43 5.08
C GLU A 36 0.08 -7.51 5.23
N LEU A 37 1.28 -8.06 5.08
CA LEU A 37 2.51 -7.27 5.07
C LEU A 37 2.61 -6.32 3.88
N ALA A 38 2.04 -6.68 2.72
CA ALA A 38 1.95 -5.78 1.57
C ALA A 38 0.94 -4.65 1.83
N SER A 39 -0.19 -4.95 2.47
CA SER A 39 -1.18 -3.95 2.89
C SER A 39 -0.56 -2.97 3.90
N ALA A 40 0.16 -3.49 4.90
CA ALA A 40 0.93 -2.65 5.83
C ALA A 40 1.97 -1.78 5.11
N TRP A 41 2.68 -2.33 4.12
CA TRP A 41 3.65 -1.57 3.33
C TRP A 41 2.99 -0.41 2.58
N GLU A 42 1.85 -0.65 1.93
CA GLU A 42 1.12 0.34 1.15
C GLU A 42 0.50 1.41 2.07
N GLY A 43 -0.19 0.99 3.13
CA GLY A 43 -0.74 1.89 4.14
C GLY A 43 0.30 2.72 4.88
N GLY A 44 1.55 2.25 4.94
CA GLY A 44 2.66 2.96 5.58
C GLY A 44 3.17 4.19 4.83
N MET A 45 2.79 4.41 3.57
CA MET A 45 3.29 5.54 2.76
C MET A 45 3.02 6.90 3.43
N GLY A 46 1.79 7.09 3.92
CA GLY A 46 1.33 8.32 4.56
C GLY A 46 1.80 9.59 3.83
N ARG A 47 2.28 10.58 4.60
CA ARG A 47 2.70 11.88 4.05
C ARG A 47 4.05 11.87 3.31
N VAL A 48 4.78 10.75 3.27
CA VAL A 48 6.03 10.71 2.49
C VAL A 48 5.77 10.84 0.99
N MET A 49 4.55 10.52 0.56
CA MET A 49 4.07 10.66 -0.82
C MET A 49 4.29 12.06 -1.42
N PHE A 50 4.35 13.10 -0.58
CA PHE A 50 4.63 14.50 -0.95
C PHE A 50 6.12 14.87 -0.85
N ARG A 51 7.02 13.89 -0.96
CA ARG A 51 8.48 14.10 -0.87
C ARG A 51 9.16 13.63 -2.14
N GLY A 52 10.34 14.19 -2.41
CA GLY A 52 11.17 13.75 -3.53
C GLY A 52 11.60 12.27 -3.42
N LEU A 53 11.90 11.65 -4.56
CA LEU A 53 12.16 10.21 -4.71
C LEU A 53 13.13 9.64 -3.65
N ALA A 54 14.27 10.31 -3.41
CA ALA A 54 15.26 9.84 -2.45
C ALA A 54 14.71 9.73 -1.02
N LYS A 55 13.86 10.69 -0.61
CA LYS A 55 13.23 10.68 0.72
C LYS A 55 12.14 9.61 0.83
N ARG A 56 11.37 9.39 -0.24
CA ARG A 56 10.36 8.32 -0.29
C ARG A 56 10.98 6.95 -0.14
N LYS A 57 12.05 6.65 -0.90
CA LYS A 57 12.79 5.38 -0.79
C LYS A 57 13.34 5.16 0.63
N ALA A 58 14.10 6.15 1.12
CA ALA A 58 14.72 6.04 2.45
C ALA A 58 13.69 5.86 3.58
N PHE A 59 12.53 6.51 3.48
CA PHE A 59 11.46 6.34 4.45
C PHE A 59 10.84 4.95 4.37
N MET A 60 10.47 4.47 3.17
CA MET A 60 9.82 3.16 3.03
C MET A 60 10.76 2.02 3.44
N ASP A 61 12.06 2.13 3.13
CA ASP A 61 13.07 1.18 3.59
C ASP A 61 13.10 1.12 5.12
N HIS A 62 13.19 2.28 5.78
CA HIS A 62 13.24 2.35 7.24
C HIS A 62 11.93 1.90 7.91
N TYR A 63 10.80 2.36 7.39
CA TYR A 63 9.47 2.00 7.88
C TYR A 63 9.28 0.48 7.85
N PHE A 64 9.54 -0.14 6.70
CA PHE A 64 9.28 -1.56 6.54
C PHE A 64 10.30 -2.43 7.29
N GLU A 65 11.53 -1.94 7.49
CA GLU A 65 12.48 -2.56 8.42
C GLU A 65 11.91 -2.64 9.84
N GLN A 66 11.26 -1.57 10.34
CA GLN A 66 10.63 -1.59 11.66
C GLN A 66 9.44 -2.55 11.73
N VAL A 67 8.59 -2.56 10.70
CA VAL A 67 7.46 -3.51 10.59
C VAL A 67 7.98 -4.95 10.66
N MET A 68 9.01 -5.28 9.87
CA MET A 68 9.58 -6.62 9.83
C MET A 68 10.31 -7.00 11.12
N ALA A 69 10.97 -6.06 11.79
CA ALA A 69 11.60 -6.28 13.09
C ALA A 69 10.54 -6.63 14.16
N GLY A 70 9.37 -5.99 14.12
CA GLY A 70 8.23 -6.33 14.98
C GLY A 70 7.64 -7.69 14.63
N TYR A 71 7.28 -7.91 13.36
CA TYR A 71 6.67 -9.15 12.88
C TYR A 71 7.51 -10.39 13.20
N SER A 72 8.83 -10.30 12.99
CA SER A 72 9.76 -11.42 13.16
C SER A 72 9.93 -11.89 14.62
N ARG A 73 9.39 -11.14 15.59
CA ARG A 73 9.38 -11.53 17.00
C ARG A 73 8.27 -12.54 17.32
N GLU A 74 7.16 -12.47 16.59
CA GLU A 74 5.95 -13.24 16.87
C GLU A 74 5.64 -14.26 15.78
N ASN A 75 6.11 -14.04 14.55
CA ASN A 75 5.91 -14.94 13.42
C ASN A 75 7.12 -14.93 12.47
N SER A 76 7.17 -15.86 11.53
CA SER A 76 8.25 -15.95 10.55
C SER A 76 7.73 -16.22 9.15
N LEU A 77 8.36 -15.59 8.15
CA LEU A 77 8.18 -15.91 6.74
C LEU A 77 9.53 -16.27 6.13
N THR A 78 9.54 -17.23 5.23
CA THR A 78 10.76 -17.58 4.50
C THR A 78 11.16 -16.44 3.57
N ALA A 79 12.45 -16.36 3.22
CA ALA A 79 12.93 -15.41 2.22
C ALA A 79 12.18 -15.53 0.87
N GLU A 80 11.72 -16.73 0.54
CA GLU A 80 10.90 -17.00 -0.64
C GLU A 80 9.53 -16.30 -0.57
N TRP A 81 8.90 -16.24 0.59
CA TRP A 81 7.66 -15.48 0.78
C TRP A 81 7.93 -13.97 0.76
N LEU A 82 8.98 -13.50 1.44
CA LEU A 82 9.36 -12.08 1.43
C LEU A 82 9.66 -11.57 0.02
N ALA A 83 10.29 -12.39 -0.83
CA ALA A 83 10.56 -12.06 -2.22
C ALA A 83 9.28 -11.86 -3.07
N ARG A 84 8.10 -12.25 -2.57
CA ARG A 84 6.79 -12.05 -3.24
C ARG A 84 6.13 -10.72 -2.88
N LEU A 85 6.74 -9.87 -2.04
CA LEU A 85 6.19 -8.55 -1.72
C LEU A 85 5.80 -7.74 -2.98
N PRO A 86 6.62 -7.65 -4.05
CA PRO A 86 6.22 -6.92 -5.26
C PRO A 86 4.97 -7.49 -5.94
N LEU A 87 4.78 -8.82 -5.90
CA LEU A 87 3.59 -9.47 -6.46
C LEU A 87 2.33 -9.07 -5.70
N PHE A 88 2.37 -9.11 -4.37
CA PHE A 88 1.21 -8.75 -3.55
C PHE A 88 0.90 -7.25 -3.60
N LEU A 89 1.92 -6.39 -3.69
CA LEU A 89 1.69 -4.96 -3.92
C LEU A 89 1.05 -4.70 -5.29
N LYS A 90 1.40 -5.47 -6.33
CA LYS A 90 0.70 -5.41 -7.63
C LYS A 90 -0.75 -5.91 -7.51
N LEU A 91 -1.01 -6.92 -6.69
CA LEU A 91 -2.36 -7.41 -6.45
C LEU A 91 -3.24 -6.33 -5.79
N ILE A 92 -2.74 -5.64 -4.76
CA ILE A 92 -3.43 -4.50 -4.11
C ILE A 92 -3.80 -3.43 -5.15
N GLN A 93 -2.88 -3.09 -6.06
CA GLN A 93 -3.15 -2.11 -7.12
C GLN A 93 -4.24 -2.56 -8.11
N VAL A 94 -4.29 -3.85 -8.43
CA VAL A 94 -5.33 -4.41 -9.30
C VAL A 94 -6.68 -4.41 -8.59
N GLU A 95 -6.71 -4.76 -7.31
CA GLU A 95 -7.93 -4.69 -6.50
C GLU A 95 -8.46 -3.26 -6.41
N GLU A 96 -7.59 -2.30 -6.13
CA GLU A 96 -7.94 -0.89 -6.12
C GLU A 96 -8.45 -0.46 -7.51
N PHE A 97 -7.75 -0.80 -8.59
CA PHE A 97 -8.22 -0.51 -9.95
C PHE A 97 -9.63 -1.09 -10.22
N LEU A 98 -9.88 -2.35 -9.85
CA LEU A 98 -11.19 -2.99 -10.03
C LEU A 98 -12.29 -2.25 -9.26
N HIS A 99 -12.00 -1.75 -8.05
CA HIS A 99 -12.91 -0.88 -7.32
C HIS A 99 -13.23 0.40 -8.09
N PHE A 100 -12.25 1.04 -8.74
CA PHE A 100 -12.48 2.28 -9.48
C PHE A 100 -13.12 2.09 -10.87
N VAL A 101 -13.01 0.90 -11.49
CA VAL A 101 -13.61 0.62 -12.80
C VAL A 101 -15.13 0.81 -12.80
N GLN A 102 -15.81 0.62 -11.66
CA GLN A 102 -17.25 0.86 -11.57
C GLN A 102 -17.64 2.33 -11.85
N TYR A 103 -16.68 3.25 -11.75
CA TYR A 103 -16.87 4.68 -11.98
C TYR A 103 -16.36 5.15 -13.35
N ILE A 104 -16.02 4.24 -14.28
CA ILE A 104 -15.42 4.60 -15.58
C ILE A 104 -16.30 5.55 -16.42
N ALA A 105 -17.61 5.53 -16.23
CA ALA A 105 -18.55 6.39 -16.95
C ALA A 105 -18.89 7.70 -16.23
N GLU A 106 -18.41 7.88 -15.00
CA GLU A 106 -18.69 9.08 -14.20
C GLU A 106 -17.92 10.30 -14.75
N PRO A 107 -18.54 11.48 -14.86
CA PRO A 107 -17.94 12.64 -15.50
C PRO A 107 -16.96 13.43 -14.61
N ASP A 108 -16.62 12.92 -13.42
CA ASP A 108 -15.74 13.62 -12.47
C ASP A 108 -14.29 13.65 -12.95
N GLU A 109 -13.77 14.85 -13.23
CA GLU A 109 -12.45 15.01 -13.84
C GLU A 109 -11.29 14.50 -12.96
N GLU A 110 -11.39 14.69 -11.64
CA GLU A 110 -10.34 14.26 -10.70
C GLU A 110 -10.27 12.74 -10.62
N MET A 111 -11.42 12.09 -10.47
CA MET A 111 -11.52 10.64 -10.47
C MET A 111 -11.08 10.04 -11.80
N GLN A 112 -11.46 10.64 -12.94
CA GLN A 112 -11.00 10.18 -14.25
C GLN A 112 -9.48 10.33 -14.40
N ALA A 113 -8.88 11.40 -13.86
CA ALA A 113 -7.43 11.55 -13.85
C ALA A 113 -6.73 10.44 -13.04
N GLN A 114 -7.25 10.11 -11.84
CA GLN A 114 -6.72 9.03 -11.02
C GLN A 114 -6.89 7.66 -11.67
N LEU A 115 -8.05 7.41 -12.30
CA LEU A 115 -8.30 6.17 -13.03
C LEU A 115 -7.35 6.02 -14.21
N ASN A 116 -7.14 7.08 -15.01
CA ASN A 116 -6.19 7.08 -16.12
C ASN A 116 -4.75 6.86 -15.65
N TYR A 117 -4.37 7.41 -14.49
CA TYR A 117 -3.06 7.17 -13.89
C TYR A 117 -2.87 5.68 -13.54
N LYS A 118 -3.87 5.05 -12.91
CA LYS A 118 -3.87 3.62 -12.59
C LYS A 118 -3.80 2.75 -13.85
N ILE A 119 -4.60 3.07 -14.87
CA ILE A 119 -4.57 2.38 -16.17
C ILE A 119 -3.16 2.46 -16.76
N LYS A 120 -2.55 3.65 -16.80
CA LYS A 120 -1.19 3.83 -17.31
C LYS A 120 -0.18 2.95 -16.56
N CYS A 121 -0.25 2.93 -15.23
CA CYS A 121 0.66 2.10 -14.44
C CYS A 121 0.49 0.61 -14.75
N LEU A 122 -0.74 0.14 -14.94
CA LEU A 122 -1.04 -1.25 -15.29
C LEU A 122 -0.59 -1.61 -16.72
N GLU A 123 -0.84 -0.74 -17.70
CA GLU A 123 -0.45 -0.94 -19.10
C GLU A 123 1.07 -0.96 -19.30
N ASP A 124 1.79 -0.09 -18.59
CA ASP A 124 3.25 0.05 -18.69
C ASP A 124 4.02 -0.87 -17.71
N ASP A 125 3.31 -1.72 -16.95
CA ASP A 125 3.86 -2.57 -15.87
C ASP A 125 4.69 -1.78 -14.83
N ILE A 126 4.26 -0.56 -14.52
CA ILE A 126 4.91 0.32 -13.54
C ILE A 126 4.47 -0.09 -12.14
N PRO A 127 5.39 -0.56 -11.28
CA PRO A 127 5.03 -1.04 -9.95
C PRO A 127 4.70 0.13 -9.01
N TYR A 128 3.93 -0.18 -7.97
CA TYR A 128 3.63 0.71 -6.85
C TYR A 128 2.93 2.00 -7.27
N LEU A 129 2.07 1.98 -8.29
CA LEU A 129 1.45 3.20 -8.85
C LEU A 129 2.49 4.28 -9.14
N GLY A 130 3.64 3.89 -9.70
CA GLY A 130 4.72 4.82 -10.00
C GLY A 130 5.41 5.42 -8.77
N PHE A 131 5.15 4.97 -7.55
CA PHE A 131 5.69 5.58 -6.32
C PHE A 131 7.23 5.65 -6.26
N PHE A 132 7.95 4.93 -7.10
CA PHE A 132 9.40 5.12 -7.26
C PHE A 132 9.84 5.46 -8.69
N ASP A 133 8.87 5.68 -9.58
CA ASP A 133 9.06 6.01 -10.98
C ASP A 133 9.08 7.52 -11.23
N SER A 134 9.63 7.90 -12.38
CA SER A 134 9.64 9.25 -12.93
C SER A 134 8.26 9.82 -13.25
N ILE A 135 7.25 8.96 -13.52
CA ILE A 135 5.89 9.42 -13.80
C ILE A 135 5.18 10.01 -12.57
N TYR A 136 5.69 9.74 -11.37
CA TYR A 136 5.04 10.16 -10.14
C TYR A 136 5.43 11.58 -9.76
N SER A 137 4.42 12.43 -9.57
CA SER A 137 4.55 13.81 -9.10
C SER A 137 4.27 13.91 -7.60
N PRO A 138 5.26 14.29 -6.75
CA PRO A 138 5.01 14.58 -5.34
C PRO A 138 4.08 15.79 -5.12
N GLU A 139 3.97 16.70 -6.09
CA GLU A 139 3.08 17.86 -6.04
C GLU A 139 1.63 17.49 -6.41
N ARG A 140 1.47 16.48 -7.27
CA ARG A 140 0.17 15.94 -7.72
C ARG A 140 0.23 14.41 -7.76
N PRO A 141 0.19 13.73 -6.60
CA PRO A 141 0.21 12.27 -6.55
C PRO A 141 -0.90 11.65 -7.39
N TYR A 142 -0.59 10.53 -8.06
CA TYR A 142 -1.56 9.74 -8.82
C TYR A 142 -2.28 10.51 -9.95
N SER A 143 -1.59 11.49 -10.53
CA SER A 143 -2.07 12.32 -11.63
C SER A 143 -1.01 12.39 -12.74
N LEU A 144 -1.45 12.46 -14.00
CA LEU A 144 -0.60 12.57 -15.20
C LEU A 144 -0.28 14.02 -15.57
#